data_AF-A0A635CQS7-F1
#
_entry.id   AF-A0A635CQS7-F1
#
_cell.length_a   1.000
_cell.length_b   1.000
_cell.length_c   1.000
_cell.angle_alpha   90.00
_cell.angle_beta   90.00
_cell.angle_gamma   90.00
#
_symmetry.space_group_name_H-M   'P 1'
#
loop_
_entity.id
_entity.type
_entity.pdbx_description
1 polymer ?
#
loop_
_entity_poly.entity_id
_entity_poly.type
_entity_poly.pdbx_seq_one_letter_code
_entity_poly.pdbx_strand_id
1 'polypeptide(L)'
;MSLLTLEDRFTTVYTCSQDIPADLHPASWFPADTWFRNELRACAAYVGRRQGWPLYHASEAERLRALYPLRLAMPATGPGEQLLTRTALLKTGYSRATIAAMTPVAERQNRHSGDWYPLYRVQTETRDDSGEKT
;
A
#
# COMPACT_ATOMS: atom_id res chain seq x y z
N MET A 1 -15.48 -17.85 -6.79
CA MET A 1 -14.95 -19.05 -6.10
C MET A 1 -16.13 -19.93 -5.75
N SER A 2 -16.01 -21.24 -5.97
CA SER A 2 -17.05 -22.19 -5.53
C SER A 2 -16.92 -22.44 -4.02
N LEU A 3 -18.00 -22.81 -3.34
CA LEU A 3 -17.97 -23.14 -1.91
C LEU A 3 -17.02 -24.33 -1.64
N LEU A 4 -17.06 -25.33 -2.53
CA LEU A 4 -16.22 -26.53 -2.47
C LEU A 4 -14.72 -26.21 -2.51
N THR A 5 -14.32 -25.15 -3.23
CA THR A 5 -12.90 -24.74 -3.32
C THR A 5 -12.36 -24.05 -2.07
N LEU A 6 -13.21 -23.65 -1.12
CA LEU A 6 -12.77 -23.05 0.14
C LEU A 6 -12.55 -24.13 1.21
N GLU A 7 -13.41 -25.14 1.26
CA GLU A 7 -13.29 -26.26 2.20
C GLU A 7 -11.99 -27.04 2.00
N ASP A 8 -11.59 -27.25 0.75
CA ASP A 8 -10.31 -27.92 0.42
C ASP A 8 -9.08 -27.03 0.64
N ARG A 9 -9.27 -25.70 0.71
CA ARG A 9 -8.18 -24.71 0.78
C ARG A 9 -7.82 -24.32 2.21
N PHE A 10 -8.76 -24.42 3.15
CA PHE A 10 -8.59 -23.95 4.52
C PHE A 10 -8.77 -25.10 5.50
N THR A 11 -7.79 -25.30 6.39
CA THR A 11 -7.88 -26.27 7.48
C THR A 11 -9.01 -25.93 8.46
N THR A 12 -9.33 -24.64 8.60
CA THR A 12 -10.38 -24.14 9.49
C THR A 12 -11.49 -23.48 8.68
N VAL A 13 -12.70 -24.03 8.79
CA VAL A 13 -13.90 -23.54 8.12
C VAL A 13 -15.02 -23.36 9.14
N TYR A 14 -15.59 -22.16 9.18
CA TYR A 14 -16.75 -21.84 10.01
C TYR A 14 -18.01 -21.89 9.18
N THR A 15 -19.02 -22.63 9.63
CA THR A 15 -20.33 -22.71 8.95
C THR A 15 -21.40 -21.84 9.62
N CYS A 16 -21.16 -21.41 10.86
CA CYS A 16 -21.96 -20.46 11.60
C CYS A 16 -21.17 -19.17 11.84
N SER A 17 -21.79 -18.01 11.64
CA SER A 17 -21.11 -16.72 11.84
C SER A 17 -20.82 -16.40 13.30
N GLN A 18 -21.56 -17.01 14.24
CA GLN A 18 -21.37 -16.81 15.68
C GLN A 18 -20.12 -17.52 16.20
N ASP A 19 -19.67 -18.56 15.49
CA ASP A 19 -18.48 -19.33 15.87
C ASP A 19 -17.19 -18.69 15.36
N ILE A 20 -17.28 -17.64 14.52
CA ILE A 20 -16.12 -16.94 13.99
C ILE A 20 -15.46 -16.16 15.14
N PRO A 21 -14.18 -16.42 15.44
CA PRO A 21 -13.42 -15.66 16.42
C PRO A 21 -13.42 -14.16 16.12
N ALA A 22 -13.45 -13.33 17.16
CA ALA A 22 -13.57 -11.89 17.05
C ALA A 22 -12.39 -11.20 16.34
N ASP A 23 -11.23 -11.88 16.27
CA ASP A 23 -10.01 -11.44 15.60
C ASP A 23 -9.94 -11.85 14.12
N LEU A 24 -10.93 -12.63 13.64
CA LEU A 24 -11.05 -13.00 12.23
C LEU A 24 -12.09 -12.14 11.52
N HIS A 25 -11.69 -11.58 10.39
CA HIS A 25 -12.50 -10.63 9.65
C HIS A 25 -12.54 -10.94 8.15
N PRO A 26 -13.64 -10.61 7.46
CA PRO A 26 -13.67 -10.60 6.00
C PRO A 26 -12.75 -9.51 5.42
N ALA A 27 -12.38 -9.65 4.14
CA ALA A 27 -11.55 -8.65 3.45
C ALA A 27 -12.12 -7.22 3.48
N SER A 28 -13.44 -7.06 3.62
CA SER A 28 -14.12 -5.75 3.70
C SER A 28 -13.78 -4.96 4.96
N TRP A 29 -13.32 -5.62 6.04
CA TRP A 29 -12.89 -4.95 7.28
C TRP A 29 -11.57 -4.18 7.11
N PHE A 30 -10.74 -4.59 6.15
CA PHE A 30 -9.45 -3.99 5.85
C PHE A 30 -9.58 -2.82 4.86
N PRO A 31 -8.55 -1.94 4.75
CA PRO A 31 -8.49 -0.87 3.75
C PRO A 31 -8.98 -1.30 2.36
N ALA A 32 -9.68 -0.38 1.69
CA ALA A 32 -10.33 -0.65 0.41
C ALA A 32 -9.35 -0.80 -0.77
N ASP A 33 -8.09 -0.41 -0.58
CA ASP A 33 -7.06 -0.49 -1.59
C ASP A 33 -6.87 -1.92 -2.11
N THR A 34 -7.01 -2.08 -3.43
CA THR A 34 -6.92 -3.39 -4.09
C THR A 34 -5.62 -4.11 -3.78
N TRP A 35 -4.49 -3.38 -3.79
CA TRP A 35 -3.19 -3.97 -3.46
C TRP A 35 -3.16 -4.52 -2.03
N PHE A 36 -3.77 -3.81 -1.08
CA PHE A 36 -3.76 -4.20 0.33
C PHE A 36 -4.53 -5.51 0.51
N ARG A 37 -5.72 -5.59 -0.10
CA ARG A 37 -6.59 -6.78 -0.06
C ARG A 37 -5.96 -7.99 -0.76
N ASN A 38 -5.21 -7.76 -1.83
CA ASN A 38 -4.51 -8.84 -2.55
C ASN A 38 -3.35 -9.43 -1.75
N GLU A 39 -2.74 -8.64 -0.85
CA GLU A 39 -1.61 -9.07 0.00
C GLU A 39 -2.06 -9.74 1.32
N LEU A 40 -3.36 -9.72 1.62
CA LEU A 40 -3.91 -10.38 2.79
C LEU A 40 -3.77 -11.90 2.68
N ARG A 41 -3.31 -12.53 3.77
CA ARG A 41 -3.20 -13.99 3.87
C ARG A 41 -4.41 -14.53 4.61
N ALA A 42 -5.28 -15.20 3.85
CA ALA A 42 -6.42 -15.89 4.44
C ALA A 42 -5.93 -17.06 5.30
N CYS A 43 -6.52 -17.21 6.49
CA CYS A 43 -6.17 -18.26 7.45
C CYS A 43 -7.34 -19.21 7.76
N ALA A 44 -8.56 -18.79 7.47
CA ALA A 44 -9.76 -19.58 7.58
C ALA A 44 -10.76 -19.18 6.49
N ALA A 45 -11.90 -19.86 6.43
CA ALA A 45 -13.03 -19.44 5.62
C ALA A 45 -14.32 -19.49 6.43
N TYR A 46 -15.28 -18.64 6.07
CA TYR A 46 -16.68 -18.82 6.42
C TYR A 46 -17.41 -19.40 5.21
N VAL A 47 -18.20 -20.45 5.43
CA VAL A 47 -19.03 -21.12 4.41
C VAL A 47 -20.46 -21.19 4.94
N GLY A 48 -21.29 -20.24 4.52
CA GLY A 48 -22.73 -20.25 4.78
C GLY A 48 -23.50 -21.00 3.70
N ARG A 49 -24.83 -21.11 3.88
CA ARG A 49 -25.72 -21.89 2.98
C ARG A 49 -25.71 -21.48 1.51
N ARG A 50 -25.38 -20.22 1.19
CA ARG A 50 -25.42 -19.68 -0.19
C ARG A 50 -24.12 -19.00 -0.63
N GLN A 51 -23.21 -18.73 0.30
CA GLN A 51 -22.03 -17.92 0.04
C GLN A 51 -20.94 -18.26 1.05
N GLY A 52 -19.70 -18.10 0.62
CA GLY A 52 -18.54 -18.29 1.47
C GLY A 52 -17.44 -17.33 1.07
N TRP A 53 -16.63 -16.95 2.05
CA TRP A 53 -15.52 -16.02 1.86
C TRP A 53 -14.34 -16.38 2.76
N PRO A 54 -13.11 -16.04 2.34
CA PRO A 54 -11.94 -16.16 3.18
C PRO A 54 -11.99 -15.18 4.36
N LEU A 55 -11.46 -15.63 5.49
CA LEU A 55 -11.27 -14.88 6.71
C LEU A 55 -9.78 -14.64 6.94
N TYR A 56 -9.49 -13.47 7.49
CA TYR A 56 -8.14 -12.94 7.69
C TYR A 56 -8.00 -12.51 9.14
N HIS A 57 -6.85 -12.76 9.74
CA HIS A 57 -6.58 -12.31 11.08
C HIS A 57 -6.37 -10.78 11.09
N ALA A 58 -6.91 -10.09 12.09
CA ALA A 58 -6.73 -8.65 12.28
C ALA A 58 -5.26 -8.19 12.25
N SER A 59 -4.32 -9.03 12.71
CA SER A 59 -2.86 -8.76 12.72
C SER A 59 -2.26 -8.63 11.31
N GLU A 60 -2.97 -9.07 10.26
CA GLU A 60 -2.53 -8.88 8.87
C GLU A 60 -2.36 -7.40 8.53
N ALA A 61 -3.15 -6.51 9.14
CA ALA A 61 -2.99 -5.08 8.93
C ALA A 61 -1.64 -4.57 9.44
N GLU A 62 -1.19 -5.06 10.59
CA GLU A 62 0.10 -4.72 11.19
C GLU A 62 1.25 -5.37 10.41
N ARG A 63 1.09 -6.62 9.99
CA ARG A 63 2.05 -7.30 9.12
C ARG A 63 2.30 -6.53 7.83
N LEU A 64 1.24 -6.06 7.16
CA LEU A 64 1.36 -5.28 5.93
C LEU A 64 1.95 -3.89 6.16
N ARG A 65 1.66 -3.25 7.30
CA ARG A 65 2.34 -2.01 7.72
C ARG A 65 3.84 -2.20 7.91
N ALA A 66 4.24 -3.31 8.51
CA ALA A 66 5.65 -3.64 8.72
C ALA A 66 6.37 -4.00 7.41
N LEU A 67 5.70 -4.74 6.51
CA LEU A 67 6.29 -5.21 5.26
C LEU A 67 6.36 -4.12 4.19
N TYR A 68 5.37 -3.24 4.13
CA TYR A 68 5.24 -2.22 3.09
C TYR A 68 5.02 -0.81 3.67
N PRO A 69 5.93 -0.31 4.54
CA PRO A 69 5.75 0.98 5.21
C PRO A 69 5.63 2.14 4.21
N LEU A 70 6.39 2.11 3.12
CA LEU A 70 6.39 3.17 2.10
C LEU A 70 5.11 3.23 1.26
N ARG A 71 4.42 2.09 1.06
CA ARG A 71 3.14 2.05 0.33
C ARG A 71 2.00 2.71 1.11
N LEU A 72 2.12 2.70 2.43
CA LEU A 72 1.17 3.30 3.37
C LEU A 72 1.58 4.71 3.79
N ALA A 73 2.81 5.12 3.49
CA ALA A 73 3.32 6.44 3.82
C ALA A 73 2.56 7.53 3.03
N MET A 74 2.01 8.48 3.78
CA MET A 74 1.42 9.73 3.30
C MET A 74 2.27 10.90 3.77
N PRO A 75 3.47 11.09 3.19
CA PRO A 75 4.36 12.16 3.60
C PRO A 75 3.69 13.52 3.33
N ALA A 76 3.56 14.33 4.37
CA ALA A 76 3.22 15.75 4.22
C ALA A 76 4.34 16.47 3.46
N THR A 77 3.99 17.48 2.68
CA THR A 77 4.94 18.39 2.04
C THR A 77 4.78 19.77 2.67
N GLY A 78 5.86 20.29 3.24
CA GLY A 78 5.90 21.67 3.75
C GLY A 78 6.06 22.71 2.64
N PRO A 79 6.04 24.01 2.99
CA PRO A 79 6.41 25.08 2.07
C PRO A 79 7.81 24.83 1.50
N GLY A 80 7.96 24.92 0.19
CA GLY A 80 9.22 24.66 -0.50
C GLY A 80 9.58 23.18 -0.62
N GLU A 81 8.72 22.24 -0.22
CA GLU A 81 8.97 20.81 -0.41
C GLU A 81 8.11 20.25 -1.54
N GLN A 82 8.69 19.36 -2.34
CA GLN A 82 7.97 18.62 -3.36
C GLN A 82 8.29 17.12 -3.29
N LEU A 83 7.28 16.30 -3.60
CA LEU A 83 7.46 14.88 -3.87
C LEU A 83 7.67 14.66 -5.36
N LEU A 84 8.85 14.14 -5.72
CA LEU A 84 9.21 13.87 -7.09
C LEU A 84 9.44 12.39 -7.33
N THR A 85 9.07 11.94 -8.54
CA THR A 85 9.46 10.61 -9.03
C THR A 85 10.92 10.64 -9.48
N ARG A 86 11.53 9.46 -9.62
CA ARG A 86 12.88 9.32 -10.22
C ARG A 86 13.01 10.05 -11.56
N THR A 87 12.00 9.94 -12.42
CA THR A 87 12.01 10.60 -13.74
C THR A 87 11.94 12.11 -13.62
N ALA A 88 11.15 12.64 -12.68
CA ALA A 88 11.10 14.08 -12.43
C ALA A 88 12.43 14.61 -11.88
N LEU A 89 13.08 13.88 -10.97
CA LEU A 89 14.42 14.22 -10.46
C LEU A 89 15.47 14.27 -11.59
N LEU A 90 15.45 13.30 -12.50
CA LEU A 90 16.34 13.32 -13.66
C LEU A 90 16.12 14.57 -14.53
N LYS A 91 14.87 14.99 -14.70
CA LYS A 91 14.52 16.20 -15.47
C LYS A 91 14.95 17.49 -14.78
N THR A 92 15.00 17.51 -13.45
CA THR A 92 15.48 18.66 -12.67
C THR A 92 17.01 18.69 -12.53
N GLY A 93 17.73 17.75 -13.17
CA GLY A 93 19.19 17.75 -13.23
C GLY A 93 19.88 16.85 -12.20
N TYR A 94 19.14 16.10 -11.39
CA TYR A 94 19.74 15.14 -10.45
C TYR A 94 20.40 14.00 -11.22
N SER A 95 21.64 13.66 -10.84
CA SER A 95 22.34 12.51 -11.42
C SER A 95 21.73 11.19 -10.95
N ARG A 96 21.87 10.12 -11.74
CA ARG A 96 21.42 8.77 -11.32
C ARG A 96 22.10 8.31 -10.04
N ALA A 97 23.37 8.65 -9.83
CA ALA A 97 24.12 8.32 -8.62
C ALA A 97 23.56 9.05 -7.39
N THR A 98 23.24 10.33 -7.55
CA THR A 98 22.58 11.13 -6.50
C THR A 98 21.24 10.51 -6.11
N ILE A 99 20.39 10.18 -7.09
CA ILE A 99 19.08 9.59 -6.80
C ILE A 99 19.20 8.23 -6.11
N ALA A 100 20.18 7.40 -6.50
CA ALA A 100 20.41 6.11 -5.87
C ALA A 100 20.85 6.22 -4.40
N ALA A 101 21.46 7.34 -4.01
CA ALA A 101 21.82 7.63 -2.62
C ALA A 101 20.67 8.27 -1.82
N MET A 102 19.59 8.72 -2.48
CA MET A 102 18.44 9.29 -1.79
C MET A 102 17.57 8.20 -1.16
N THR A 103 17.04 8.49 0.02
CA THR A 103 16.04 7.61 0.66
C THR A 103 14.64 7.96 0.14
N PRO A 104 13.88 6.99 -0.40
CA PRO A 104 12.50 7.22 -0.77
C PRO A 104 11.63 7.41 0.48
N VAL A 105 10.65 8.30 0.39
CA VAL A 105 9.76 8.64 1.51
C VAL A 105 8.37 8.02 1.36
N ALA A 106 8.05 7.53 0.17
CA ALA A 106 6.81 6.84 -0.15
C ALA A 106 6.95 6.02 -1.42
N GLU A 107 6.03 5.08 -1.61
CA GLU A 107 5.81 4.38 -2.87
C GLU A 107 4.38 4.65 -3.36
N ARG A 108 4.22 4.72 -4.68
CA ARG A 108 2.90 4.81 -5.32
C ARG A 108 2.79 3.76 -6.41
N GLN A 109 1.57 3.29 -6.62
CA GLN A 109 1.28 2.34 -7.67
C GLN A 109 0.90 3.09 -8.95
N ASN A 110 1.52 2.71 -10.06
CA ASN A 110 1.09 3.12 -11.38
C ASN A 110 -0.24 2.44 -11.69
N ARG A 111 -1.32 3.21 -11.88
CA ARG A 111 -2.65 2.66 -12.16
C ARG A 111 -2.73 1.87 -13.48
N HIS A 112 -1.84 2.16 -14.43
CA HIS A 112 -1.85 1.51 -15.73
C HIS A 112 -1.03 0.21 -15.73
N SER A 113 0.20 0.25 -15.23
CA SER A 113 1.07 -0.94 -15.23
C SER A 113 0.95 -1.81 -13.97
N GLY A 114 0.44 -1.26 -12.87
CA GLY A 114 0.44 -1.92 -11.56
C GLY A 114 1.78 -1.85 -10.82
N ASP A 115 2.82 -1.29 -11.45
CA ASP A 115 4.15 -1.21 -10.86
C ASP A 115 4.22 -0.18 -9.74
N TRP A 116 4.99 -0.49 -8.71
CA TRP A 116 5.32 0.45 -7.65
C TRP A 116 6.53 1.30 -8.05
N TYR A 117 6.44 2.60 -7.79
CA TYR A 117 7.55 3.52 -7.99
C TYR A 117 7.79 4.37 -6.73
N PRO A 118 9.06 4.65 -6.42
CA PRO A 118 9.41 5.48 -5.27
C PRO A 118 9.13 6.97 -5.55
N LEU A 119 8.76 7.66 -4.48
CA LEU A 119 8.73 9.11 -4.38
C LEU A 119 9.82 9.59 -3.43
N TYR A 120 10.42 10.70 -3.80
CA TYR A 120 11.49 11.35 -3.04
C TYR A 120 11.04 12.75 -2.67
N ARG A 121 11.34 13.16 -1.44
CA ARG A 121 11.13 14.54 -1.00
C ARG A 121 12.35 15.37 -1.39
N VAL A 122 12.12 16.53 -1.99
CA VAL A 122 13.17 17.52 -2.32
C VAL A 122 12.73 18.91 -1.90
N GLN A 123 13.70 19.78 -1.67
CA GLN A 123 13.48 21.22 -1.55
C GLN A 123 13.38 21.80 -2.97
N THR A 124 12.34 22.57 -3.24
CA THR A 124 12.28 23.47 -4.38
C THR A 124 13.02 24.74 -3.97
N GLU A 125 14.14 25.03 -4.61
CA GLU A 125 14.74 26.35 -4.49
C GLU A 125 13.70 27.37 -4.95
N THR A 126 13.21 28.21 -4.03
CA THR A 126 12.63 29.50 -4.39
C THR A 126 13.74 30.25 -5.10
N ARG A 127 13.69 30.26 -6.42
CA ARG A 127 14.50 31.16 -7.22
C ARG A 127 13.94 32.55 -6.90
N ASP A 128 14.52 33.20 -5.88
CA ASP A 128 14.30 34.60 -5.64
C ASP A 128 14.87 35.33 -6.85
N ASP A 129 14.02 35.56 -7.84
CA ASP A 129 14.29 36.41 -8.99
C ASP A 129 14.20 37.87 -8.51
N SER A 130 15.02 38.20 -7.52
CA SER A 130 15.32 39.58 -7.13
C SER A 130 16.29 40.12 -8.17
N GLY A 131 15.79 40.31 -9.38
CA GLY A 131 16.48 41.05 -10.43
C GLY A 131 16.59 42.51 -10.00
N GLU A 132 17.62 42.82 -9.23
CA GLU A 132 18.06 44.18 -8.96
C GLU A 132 18.60 44.74 -10.29
N LYS A 133 17.72 45.45 -11.01
CA LYS A 133 18.13 46.34 -12.10
C LYS A 133 18.71 47.61 -11.49
N THR A 134 20.03 47.71 -11.42
CA THR A 134 20.75 48.98 -11.48
C THR A 134 20.99 49.39 -12.93
#